data_AF-A0AAW2WZ47-F1
#
_entry.id   AF-A0AAW2WZ47-F1
#
_cell.length_a   1.000
_cell.length_b   1.000
_cell.length_c   1.000
_cell.angle_alpha   90.00
_cell.angle_beta   90.00
_cell.angle_gamma   90.00
#
_symmetry.space_group_name_H-M   'P 1'
#
loop_
_entity.id
_entity.type
_entity.pdbx_description
1 polymer ?
#
loop_
_entity_poly.entity_id
_entity_poly.type
_entity_poly.pdbx_seq_one_letter_code
_entity_poly.pdbx_strand_id
1 'polypeptide(L)'
;MVLGGVKVTIPSFKGKSDPEAYLEWELHVEQIFSCHNYSESKKVKLTAFEFTDYALVWWDQMRKERVRNGERPITPWEEMRAIMRRRFVPSYYHR
;
A
#
# COMPACT_ATOMS: atom_id res chain seq x y z
N MET A 1 -12.79 6.95 17.90
CA MET A 1 -12.71 8.40 18.19
C MET A 1 -12.88 9.15 16.90
N VAL A 2 -13.85 10.05 16.84
CA VAL A 2 -14.05 10.97 15.72
C VAL A 2 -13.52 12.32 16.19
N LEU A 3 -12.37 12.76 15.68
CA LEU A 3 -11.96 14.15 15.81
C LEU A 3 -12.71 14.91 14.70
N GLY A 4 -13.78 15.60 15.07
CA GLY A 4 -14.48 16.62 14.26
C GLY A 4 -14.60 16.35 12.76
N GLY A 5 -15.59 15.57 12.33
CA GLY A 5 -16.15 15.63 10.97
C GLY A 5 -15.27 15.19 9.79
N VAL A 6 -13.99 14.87 9.97
CA VAL A 6 -13.13 14.38 8.89
C VAL A 6 -13.18 12.86 8.85
N LYS A 7 -13.85 12.29 7.84
CA LYS A 7 -13.74 10.87 7.52
C LYS A 7 -12.34 10.62 6.96
N VAL A 8 -11.44 10.13 7.80
CA VAL A 8 -10.10 9.72 7.38
C VAL A 8 -10.23 8.53 6.43
N THR A 9 -9.92 8.74 5.16
CA THR A 9 -9.88 7.71 4.13
C THR A 9 -8.44 7.41 3.78
N ILE A 10 -8.16 6.15 3.44
CA ILE A 10 -6.85 5.76 2.92
C ILE A 10 -6.64 6.49 1.59
N PRO A 11 -5.51 7.18 1.35
CA PRO A 11 -5.27 7.90 0.11
C PRO A 11 -5.12 6.93 -1.07
N SER A 12 -5.61 7.33 -2.24
CA SER A 12 -5.46 6.56 -3.47
C SER A 12 -4.01 6.57 -3.99
N PHE A 13 -3.56 5.46 -4.55
CA PHE A 13 -2.26 5.38 -5.22
C PHE A 13 -2.39 4.92 -6.66
N LYS A 14 -1.83 5.72 -7.58
CA LYS A 14 -1.90 5.49 -9.04
C LYS A 14 -0.75 4.63 -9.57
N GLY A 15 0.37 4.54 -8.85
CA GLY A 15 1.57 3.86 -9.34
C GLY A 15 2.37 4.68 -10.36
N LYS A 16 2.51 5.99 -10.15
CA LYS A 16 3.35 6.87 -11.00
C LYS A 16 4.84 6.49 -10.88
N SER A 17 5.65 6.90 -11.85
CA SER A 17 7.11 6.69 -11.86
C SER A 17 7.89 7.61 -10.91
N ASP A 18 7.18 8.39 -10.10
CA ASP A 18 7.76 9.33 -9.15
C ASP A 18 7.93 8.65 -7.78
N PRO A 19 9.17 8.43 -7.32
CA PRO A 19 9.45 7.80 -6.02
C PRO A 19 8.95 8.64 -4.85
N GLU A 20 8.97 9.97 -4.96
CA GLU A 20 8.56 10.87 -3.88
C GLU A 20 7.04 10.75 -3.65
N ALA A 21 6.26 10.70 -4.73
CA ALA A 21 4.82 10.44 -4.65
C ALA A 21 4.48 9.12 -3.93
N TYR A 22 5.31 8.08 -4.06
CA TYR A 22 5.12 6.86 -3.29
C TYR A 22 5.47 7.04 -1.80
N LEU A 23 6.57 7.72 -1.48
CA LEU A 23 7.01 7.95 -0.10
C LEU A 23 6.02 8.82 0.67
N GLU A 24 5.51 9.88 0.05
CA GLU A 24 4.47 10.74 0.64
C GLU A 24 3.17 9.96 0.88
N TRP A 25 2.78 9.13 -0.09
CA TRP A 25 1.61 8.27 0.05
C TRP A 25 1.78 7.27 1.19
N GLU A 26 2.94 6.60 1.26
CA GLU A 26 3.24 5.65 2.32
C GLU A 26 3.20 6.31 3.71
N LEU A 27 3.81 7.48 3.86
CA LEU A 27 3.80 8.25 5.11
C LEU A 27 2.37 8.57 5.58
N HIS A 28 1.50 9.01 4.66
CA HIS A 28 0.10 9.26 5.01
C HIS A 28 -0.63 7.98 5.44
N VAL A 29 -0.42 6.87 4.74
CA VAL A 29 -1.03 5.58 5.12
C VAL A 29 -0.55 5.13 6.50
N GLU A 30 0.75 5.27 6.80
CA GLU A 30 1.31 4.99 8.12
C GLU A 30 0.65 5.82 9.22
N GLN A 31 0.49 7.13 9.00
CA GLN A 31 -0.16 8.02 9.95
C GLN A 31 -1.59 7.58 10.24
N ILE A 32 -2.36 7.23 9.20
CA ILE A 32 -3.73 6.73 9.36
C ILE A 32 -3.72 5.43 10.17
N PHE A 33 -2.84 4.48 9.85
CA PHE A 33 -2.75 3.21 10.57
C PHE A 33 -2.22 3.38 12.00
N SER A 34 -1.43 4.39 12.30
CA SER A 34 -1.00 4.70 13.68
C SER A 34 -2.15 5.21 14.54
N CYS A 35 -3.10 5.93 13.93
CA CYS A 35 -4.27 6.49 14.60
C CYS A 35 -5.42 5.46 14.77
N HIS A 36 -5.35 4.31 14.11
CA HIS A 36 -6.41 3.32 14.08
C HIS A 36 -5.90 1.91 14.41
N ASN A 37 -6.54 1.21 15.34
CA ASN A 37 -6.19 -0.17 15.69
C ASN A 37 -6.72 -1.19 14.65
N TYR A 38 -6.30 -1.08 13.38
CA TYR A 38 -6.64 -2.03 12.33
C TYR A 38 -5.79 -3.29 12.42
N SER A 39 -6.40 -4.46 12.20
CA SER A 39 -5.65 -5.69 11.99
C SER A 39 -4.83 -5.63 10.70
N GLU A 40 -3.72 -6.37 10.66
CA GLU A 40 -2.82 -6.41 9.50
C GLU A 40 -3.55 -6.76 8.19
N SER A 41 -4.42 -7.78 8.23
CA SER A 41 -5.25 -8.14 7.07
C SER A 41 -6.17 -7.00 6.62
N LYS A 42 -6.71 -6.22 7.57
CA LYS A 42 -7.56 -5.07 7.26
C LYS A 42 -6.76 -3.94 6.62
N LYS A 43 -5.55 -3.66 7.11
CA LYS A 43 -4.64 -2.68 6.50
C LYS A 43 -4.36 -3.02 5.04
N VAL A 44 -3.92 -4.25 4.75
CA VAL A 44 -3.65 -4.72 3.39
C VAL A 44 -4.88 -4.59 2.48
N LYS A 45 -6.05 -5.00 2.94
CA LYS A 45 -7.30 -4.92 2.16
C LYS A 45 -7.70 -3.48 1.86
N LEU A 46 -7.62 -2.58 2.84
CA LEU A 46 -7.97 -1.17 2.67
C LEU A 46 -7.00 -0.50 1.69
N THR A 47 -5.69 -0.70 1.85
CA THR A 47 -4.70 -0.12 0.95
C THR A 47 -4.87 -0.64 -0.48
N ALA A 48 -5.08 -1.95 -0.64
CA ALA A 48 -5.27 -2.54 -1.97
C ALA A 48 -6.54 -2.02 -2.67
N PHE A 49 -7.57 -1.65 -1.91
CA PHE A 49 -8.80 -1.09 -2.45
C PHE A 49 -8.61 0.32 -3.04
N GLU A 50 -7.64 1.08 -2.51
CA GLU A 50 -7.32 2.45 -2.94
C GLU A 50 -6.30 2.49 -4.09
N PHE A 51 -5.90 1.34 -4.61
CA PHE A 51 -5.08 1.29 -5.82
C PHE A 51 -5.90 1.64 -7.06
N THR A 52 -5.30 2.46 -7.90
CA THR A 52 -5.89 2.94 -9.15
C THR A 52 -4.85 2.85 -10.27
N ASP A 53 -5.28 3.00 -11.51
CA ASP A 53 -4.43 3.04 -12.69
C ASP A 53 -3.38 1.90 -12.70
N TYR A 54 -2.10 2.25 -12.81
CA TYR A 54 -1.01 1.29 -12.94
C TYR A 54 -0.83 0.42 -11.69
N ALA A 55 -0.97 1.00 -10.49
CA ALA A 55 -0.82 0.27 -9.24
C ALA A 55 -1.84 -0.86 -9.11
N LEU A 56 -3.09 -0.62 -9.53
CA LEU A 56 -4.15 -1.64 -9.48
C LEU A 56 -3.84 -2.82 -10.41
N VAL A 57 -3.47 -2.54 -11.66
CA VAL A 57 -3.14 -3.56 -12.65
C VAL A 57 -1.95 -4.40 -12.19
N TRP A 58 -0.89 -3.73 -11.73
CA TRP A 58 0.31 -4.42 -11.24
C TRP A 58 0.01 -5.28 -10.00
N TRP A 59 -0.78 -4.77 -9.04
CA TRP A 59 -1.13 -5.50 -7.82
C TRP A 59 -1.94 -6.77 -8.12
N ASP A 60 -2.91 -6.69 -9.04
CA ASP A 60 -3.69 -7.86 -9.47
C ASP A 60 -2.82 -8.91 -10.15
N GLN A 61 -1.94 -8.49 -11.06
CA GLN A 61 -0.98 -9.40 -11.71
C GLN A 61 -0.09 -10.10 -10.69
N MET A 62 0.58 -9.34 -9.82
CA MET A 62 1.47 -9.90 -8.79
C MET A 62 0.74 -10.89 -7.87
N ARG A 63 -0.50 -10.59 -7.46
CA ARG A 63 -1.32 -11.53 -6.67
C ARG A 63 -1.61 -12.83 -7.40
N LYS A 64 -1.95 -12.76 -8.70
CA LYS A 64 -2.17 -13.96 -9.53
C LYS A 64 -0.90 -14.79 -9.68
N GLU A 65 0.24 -14.15 -9.84
CA GLU A 65 1.54 -14.83 -9.91
C GLU A 65 1.88 -15.56 -8.63
N ARG A 66 1.69 -14.92 -7.47
CA ARG A 66 1.87 -15.55 -6.16
C ARG A 66 1.03 -16.81 -6.00
N VAL A 67 -0.26 -16.73 -6.35
CA VAL A 67 -1.17 -17.90 -6.30
C VAL A 67 -0.68 -19.02 -7.21
N ARG A 68 -0.26 -18.69 -8.44
CA ARG A 68 0.30 -19.67 -9.38
C ARG A 68 1.57 -20.34 -8.84
N ASN A 69 2.38 -19.60 -8.09
CA ASN A 69 3.60 -20.11 -7.46
C ASN A 69 3.35 -20.85 -6.13
N GLY A 70 2.09 -20.94 -5.66
CA GLY A 70 1.76 -21.52 -4.36
C GLY A 70 2.18 -20.66 -3.16
N GLU A 71 2.46 -19.37 -3.38
CA GLU A 71 2.82 -18.44 -2.31
C GLU A 71 1.59 -18.03 -1.50
N ARG A 72 1.80 -17.79 -0.20
CA ARG A 72 0.74 -17.34 0.69
C ARG A 72 0.26 -15.91 0.34
N PRO A 73 -1.00 -15.57 0.67
CA PRO A 73 -1.48 -14.20 0.55
C PRO A 73 -0.66 -13.22 1.42
N ILE A 74 -0.43 -12.02 0.89
CA ILE A 74 0.16 -10.91 1.66
C ILE A 74 -0.84 -10.54 2.75
N THR A 75 -0.41 -10.68 4.01
CA THR A 75 -1.26 -10.41 5.17
C THR A 75 -0.65 -9.34 6.08
N PRO A 76 0.66 -9.37 6.40
CA PRO A 76 1.30 -8.27 7.12
C PRO A 76 1.37 -7.03 6.23
N TRP A 77 1.01 -5.88 6.80
CA TRP A 77 1.13 -4.60 6.12
C TRP A 77 2.60 -4.29 5.80
N GLU A 78 3.52 -4.64 6.69
CA GLU A 78 4.96 -4.54 6.46
C GLU A 78 5.41 -5.32 5.21
N GLU A 79 4.83 -6.51 4.96
CA GLU A 79 5.15 -7.30 3.76
C GLU A 79 4.65 -6.58 2.49
N MET A 80 3.43 -6.03 2.52
CA MET A 80 2.90 -5.23 1.42
C MET A 80 3.78 -4.00 1.14
N ARG A 81 4.15 -3.25 2.19
CA ARG A 81 4.99 -2.05 2.10
C ARG A 81 6.36 -2.37 1.50
N ALA A 82 7.00 -3.47 1.90
CA ALA A 82 8.29 -3.88 1.35
C ALA A 82 8.22 -4.17 -0.16
N ILE A 83 7.17 -4.87 -0.61
CA ILE A 83 6.96 -5.18 -2.03
C ILE A 83 6.68 -3.91 -2.83
N MET A 84 5.85 -3.02 -2.28
CA MET A 84 5.52 -1.74 -2.89
C MET A 84 6.76 -0.84 -3.01
N ARG A 85 7.56 -0.68 -1.95
CA ARG A 85 8.85 0.03 -1.99
C ARG A 85 9.77 -0.52 -3.08
N ARG A 86 9.93 -1.85 -3.15
CA ARG A 86 10.73 -2.50 -4.20
C ARG A 86 10.23 -2.19 -5.62
N ARG A 87 8.92 -2.00 -5.79
CA ARG A 87 8.30 -1.75 -7.10
C ARG A 87 8.38 -0.29 -7.53
N PHE A 88 8.15 0.64 -6.60
CA PHE A 88 7.89 2.05 -6.90
C PHE A 88 9.00 2.99 -6.44
N VAL A 89 9.94 2.53 -5.62
CA VAL A 89 11.10 3.31 -5.18
C VAL A 89 12.37 2.71 -5.81
N PRO A 90 13.06 3.44 -6.69
CA PRO A 90 14.35 3.02 -7.23
C PRO A 90 15.38 2.85 -6.11
N SER A 91 16.26 1.86 -6.24
CA SER A 91 17.27 1.53 -5.23
C SER A 91 18.21 2.69 -4.88
N TYR A 92 18.43 3.63 -5.80
CA TYR A 92 19.30 4.80 -5.59
C TYR A 92 18.66 5.91 -4.75
N TYR A 93 17.35 5.85 -4.46
CA TYR A 93 16.64 6.82 -3.62
C TYR A 93 16.88 6.58 -2.11
N HIS A 94 17.58 5.51 -1.76
CA HIS A 94 17.97 5.17 -0.39
C HIS A 94 19.37 5.68 0.00
N ARG A 95 19.97 6.58 -0.80
CA ARG A 95 21.35 7.05 -0.61
C ARG A 95 21.41 8.45 -0.01
#